data_AF-A0A7C4AFU5-F1
#
_entry.id   AF-A0A7C4AFU5-F1
#
_cell.length_a   1.000
_cell.length_b   1.000
_cell.length_c   1.000
_cell.angle_alpha   90.00
_cell.angle_beta   90.00
_cell.angle_gamma   90.00
#
_symmetry.space_group_name_H-M   'P 1'
#
loop_
_entity.id
_entity.type
_entity.pdbx_description
1 polymer ?
#
loop_
_entity_poly.entity_id
_entity_poly.type
_entity_poly.pdbx_seq_one_letter_code
_entity_poly.pdbx_strand_id
1 'polypeptide(L)'
;QYLDKVLETVVEPGASIGANATILPGLRIGRAAMVGAGAVVTQDVPAHAIVVGNPARITGYTFSSGVRAASALEPSPEDLAALDGPRPLGVGKAQLWPLPNFKDLRGAIVPVEFGRNLPFVPQRQFFVFGVPDNKVRGEHAHRECHQFLVALHGSLNLVLTDGENSAEIRLSRPDYGVYMPPMIWGIQYNFSPETVLGVYASHPYDGAEYIREFEEFRQLTRKTS
;
A
#
# COMPACT_ATOMS: atom_id res chain seq x y z
N GLN A 1 25.13 -16.79 23.75
CA GLN A 1 24.84 -15.70 24.71
C GLN A 1 23.35 -15.73 24.96
N TYR A 2 22.93 -15.96 26.21
CA TYR A 2 21.53 -15.81 26.59
C TYR A 2 21.27 -14.34 26.90
N LEU A 3 20.04 -13.88 26.68
CA LEU A 3 19.65 -12.53 27.09
C LEU A 3 19.57 -12.48 28.61
N ASP A 4 20.08 -11.40 29.20
CA ASP A 4 20.02 -11.15 30.64
C ASP A 4 18.58 -10.97 31.16
N LYS A 5 17.62 -10.78 30.24
CA LYS A 5 16.18 -10.66 30.50
C LYS A 5 15.38 -11.43 29.46
N VAL A 6 14.33 -12.12 29.89
CA VAL A 6 13.33 -12.69 28.98
C VAL A 6 12.57 -11.54 28.32
N LEU A 7 12.70 -11.40 27.00
CA LEU A 7 11.90 -10.46 26.21
C LEU A 7 10.59 -11.14 25.82
N GLU A 8 9.49 -10.42 25.96
CA GLU A 8 8.16 -10.91 25.60
C GLU A 8 8.00 -10.87 24.07
N THR A 9 7.80 -12.04 23.46
CA THR A 9 7.41 -12.16 22.05
C THR A 9 5.92 -12.47 22.00
N VAL A 10 5.17 -11.68 21.22
CA VAL A 10 3.70 -11.80 21.11
C VAL A 10 3.34 -12.32 19.73
N VAL A 11 2.55 -13.38 19.67
CA VAL A 11 1.93 -13.88 18.43
C VAL A 11 0.43 -13.67 18.54
N GLU A 12 -0.11 -12.79 17.70
CA GLU A 12 -1.52 -12.42 17.74
C GLU A 12 -2.41 -13.49 17.05
N PRO A 13 -3.72 -13.51 17.33
CA PRO A 13 -4.61 -14.56 16.83
C PRO A 13 -4.61 -14.67 15.30
N GLY A 14 -4.66 -15.90 14.80
CA GLY A 14 -4.70 -16.18 13.36
C GLY A 14 -3.37 -16.01 12.63
N ALA A 15 -2.31 -15.52 13.29
CA ALA A 15 -0.98 -15.51 12.71
C ALA A 15 -0.50 -16.95 12.45
N SER A 16 0.21 -17.15 11.33
CA SER A 16 0.78 -18.43 10.93
C SER A 16 2.29 -18.32 10.84
N ILE A 17 3.00 -19.28 11.45
CA ILE A 17 4.46 -19.34 11.42
C ILE A 17 4.89 -20.60 10.68
N GLY A 18 5.54 -20.39 9.53
CA GLY A 18 6.03 -21.45 8.67
C GLY A 18 7.12 -22.28 9.34
N ALA A 19 7.25 -23.53 8.87
CA ALA A 19 8.22 -24.48 9.41
C ALA A 19 9.64 -23.92 9.37
N ASN A 20 10.41 -24.17 10.44
CA ASN A 20 11.81 -23.75 10.56
C ASN A 20 12.04 -22.21 10.47
N ALA A 21 11.02 -21.39 10.74
CA ALA A 21 11.21 -19.96 10.90
C ALA A 21 11.93 -19.64 12.23
N THR A 22 12.75 -18.60 12.23
CA THR A 22 13.43 -18.05 13.41
C THR A 22 12.85 -16.68 13.73
N ILE A 23 12.27 -16.52 14.92
CA ILE A 23 11.74 -15.24 15.40
C ILE A 23 12.70 -14.67 16.43
N LEU A 24 13.22 -13.47 16.20
CA LEU A 24 14.05 -12.79 17.21
C LEU A 24 13.20 -12.44 18.45
N PRO A 25 13.81 -12.38 19.64
CA PRO A 25 13.10 -12.16 20.90
C PRO A 25 12.60 -10.71 21.01
N GLY A 26 11.45 -10.51 21.67
CA GLY A 26 10.88 -9.18 21.90
C GLY A 26 10.05 -8.61 20.75
N LEU A 27 9.61 -9.46 19.82
CA LEU A 27 8.89 -9.05 18.62
C LEU A 27 7.38 -9.36 18.71
N ARG A 28 6.59 -8.59 17.99
CA ARG A 28 5.16 -8.85 17.77
C ARG A 28 4.93 -9.37 16.36
N ILE A 29 4.26 -10.51 16.26
CA ILE A 29 3.71 -11.06 15.02
C ILE A 29 2.22 -10.70 14.98
N GLY A 30 1.87 -9.77 14.11
CA GLY A 30 0.52 -9.21 14.02
C GLY A 30 -0.53 -10.24 13.61
N ARG A 31 -1.79 -9.93 13.94
CA ARG A 31 -2.97 -10.76 13.67
C ARG A 31 -3.02 -11.17 12.21
N ALA A 32 -3.31 -12.45 11.97
CA ALA A 32 -3.43 -13.02 10.63
C ALA A 32 -2.22 -12.77 9.69
N ALA A 33 -1.05 -12.43 10.24
CA ALA A 33 0.20 -12.39 9.49
C ALA A 33 0.67 -13.80 9.11
N MET A 34 1.48 -13.89 8.07
CA MET A 34 2.05 -15.15 7.59
C MET A 34 3.57 -15.05 7.51
N VAL A 35 4.26 -15.75 8.40
CA VAL A 35 5.72 -15.92 8.34
C VAL A 35 6.02 -17.15 7.48
N GLY A 36 6.75 -16.98 6.39
CA GLY A 36 7.15 -18.08 5.51
C GLY A 36 8.11 -19.07 6.18
N ALA A 37 8.15 -20.29 5.65
CA ALA A 37 9.09 -21.31 6.13
C ALA A 37 10.55 -20.84 5.97
N GLY A 38 11.39 -21.11 6.97
CA GLY A 38 12.79 -20.72 6.98
C GLY A 38 13.07 -19.21 7.13
N ALA A 39 12.04 -18.37 7.35
CA ALA A 39 12.23 -16.94 7.48
C ALA A 39 12.95 -16.56 8.79
N VAL A 40 13.77 -15.51 8.77
CA VAL A 40 14.43 -14.96 9.97
C VAL A 40 13.85 -13.58 10.26
N VAL A 41 12.89 -13.54 11.18
CA VAL A 41 12.12 -12.34 11.52
C VAL A 41 12.90 -11.50 12.52
N THR A 42 13.33 -10.31 12.08
CA THR A 42 14.19 -9.40 12.86
C THR A 42 13.47 -8.13 13.34
N GLN A 43 12.21 -7.94 12.97
CA GLN A 43 11.37 -6.78 13.29
C GLN A 43 9.91 -7.24 13.45
N ASP A 44 9.09 -6.40 14.09
CA ASP A 44 7.65 -6.65 14.19
C ASP A 44 7.04 -6.88 12.81
N VAL A 45 6.10 -7.83 12.73
CA VAL A 45 5.38 -8.17 11.50
C VAL A 45 4.00 -7.53 11.59
N PRO A 46 3.64 -6.61 10.68
CA PRO A 46 2.31 -6.00 10.69
C PRO A 46 1.19 -7.03 10.56
N ALA A 47 0.00 -6.67 11.04
CA ALA A 47 -1.19 -7.49 10.85
C ALA A 47 -1.39 -7.78 9.35
N HIS A 48 -1.77 -9.01 9.04
CA HIS A 48 -1.96 -9.51 7.67
C HIS A 48 -0.71 -9.52 6.78
N ALA A 49 0.46 -9.04 7.19
CA ALA A 49 1.64 -9.05 6.34
C ALA A 49 2.14 -10.48 6.08
N ILE A 50 2.65 -10.72 4.87
CA ILE A 50 3.35 -11.95 4.49
C ILE A 50 4.84 -11.62 4.47
N VAL A 51 5.64 -12.32 5.30
CA VAL A 51 7.09 -12.11 5.38
C VAL A 51 7.87 -13.37 5.06
N VAL A 52 8.93 -13.26 4.26
CA VAL A 52 9.80 -14.39 3.87
C VAL A 52 11.27 -13.98 3.83
N GLY A 53 12.17 -14.98 3.82
CA GLY A 53 13.60 -14.78 3.61
C GLY A 53 14.42 -14.55 4.88
N ASN A 54 15.74 -14.38 4.71
CA ASN A 54 16.70 -14.11 5.77
C ASN A 54 17.63 -12.95 5.34
N PRO A 55 17.49 -11.75 5.92
CA PRO A 55 16.46 -11.36 6.90
C PRO A 55 15.06 -11.30 6.27
N ALA A 56 14.01 -11.50 7.07
CA ALA A 56 12.64 -11.50 6.59
C ALA A 56 12.23 -10.14 6.01
N ARG A 57 11.50 -10.15 4.91
CA ARG A 57 10.95 -8.96 4.23
C ARG A 57 9.49 -9.19 3.87
N ILE A 58 8.70 -8.13 3.92
CA ILE A 58 7.30 -8.17 3.50
C ILE A 58 7.25 -8.37 1.99
N THR A 59 6.51 -9.38 1.54
CA THR A 59 6.30 -9.71 0.13
C THR A 59 4.85 -9.57 -0.31
N GLY A 60 3.93 -9.23 0.59
CA GLY A 60 2.51 -9.05 0.30
C GLY A 60 1.66 -9.06 1.57
N TYR A 61 0.34 -9.15 1.42
CA TYR A 61 -0.63 -9.18 2.52
C TYR A 61 -1.66 -10.30 2.35
N THR A 62 -2.15 -10.91 3.43
CA THR A 62 -3.00 -12.11 3.38
C THR A 62 -4.38 -11.89 2.75
N PHE A 63 -4.85 -10.64 2.67
CA PHE A 63 -6.09 -10.30 1.99
C PHE A 63 -5.95 -10.13 0.48
N SER A 64 -4.74 -10.18 -0.12
CA SER A 64 -4.53 -10.11 -1.58
C SER A 64 -4.98 -11.36 -2.38
N SER A 65 -5.94 -12.12 -1.82
CA SER A 65 -6.58 -13.34 -2.35
C SER A 65 -5.68 -14.36 -3.07
N GLY A 66 -5.38 -15.47 -2.39
CA GLY A 66 -5.48 -16.84 -2.94
C GLY A 66 -4.59 -17.28 -4.11
N VAL A 67 -3.82 -16.40 -4.73
CA VAL A 67 -2.83 -16.73 -5.76
C VAL A 67 -1.48 -16.28 -5.20
N ARG A 68 -0.45 -17.09 -5.41
CA ARG A 68 0.97 -16.75 -5.22
C ARG A 68 1.17 -15.27 -5.47
N ALA A 69 1.95 -14.58 -4.63
CA ALA A 69 2.45 -13.23 -4.84
C ALA A 69 2.98 -13.08 -6.28
N ALA A 70 2.07 -12.85 -7.22
CA ALA A 70 2.32 -12.41 -8.56
C ALA A 70 2.51 -10.94 -8.35
N SER A 71 3.75 -10.50 -8.57
CA SER A 71 4.20 -9.12 -8.59
C SER A 71 3.06 -8.12 -8.70
N ALA A 72 3.04 -7.12 -7.81
CA ALA A 72 2.24 -5.92 -7.93
C ALA A 72 2.00 -5.56 -9.40
N LEU A 73 0.74 -5.39 -9.79
CA LEU A 73 0.39 -5.04 -11.17
C LEU A 73 1.10 -3.73 -11.51
N GLU A 74 2.02 -3.79 -12.46
CA GLU A 74 2.70 -2.61 -13.01
C GLU A 74 2.18 -2.41 -14.43
N PRO A 75 1.39 -1.35 -14.68
CA PRO A 75 0.91 -1.05 -16.03
C PRO A 75 2.09 -0.74 -16.94
N SER A 76 2.19 -1.46 -18.06
CA SER A 76 3.17 -1.11 -19.09
C SER A 76 2.81 0.23 -19.75
N PRO A 77 3.76 0.89 -20.44
CA PRO A 77 3.46 2.09 -21.21
C PRO A 77 2.36 1.85 -22.26
N GLU A 78 2.31 0.65 -22.84
CA GLU A 78 1.29 0.25 -23.83
C GLU A 78 -0.08 0.09 -23.17
N ASP A 79 -0.14 -0.53 -21.99
CA ASP A 79 -1.38 -0.65 -21.22
C ASP A 79 -1.99 0.72 -20.95
N LEU A 80 -1.18 1.69 -20.53
CA LEU A 80 -1.66 3.04 -20.22
C LEU A 80 -2.03 3.85 -21.46
N ALA A 81 -1.29 3.68 -22.56
CA ALA A 81 -1.62 4.34 -23.82
C ALA A 81 -2.93 3.81 -24.42
N ALA A 82 -3.30 2.56 -24.12
CA ALA A 82 -4.55 1.94 -24.54
C ALA A 82 -5.76 2.32 -23.64
N LEU A 83 -5.56 3.05 -22.55
CA LEU A 83 -6.65 3.47 -21.67
C LEU A 83 -7.35 4.71 -22.23
N ASP A 84 -8.63 4.58 -22.56
CA ASP A 84 -9.54 5.71 -22.87
C ASP A 84 -10.06 6.43 -21.60
N GLY A 85 -9.44 6.20 -20.45
CA GLY A 85 -9.82 6.80 -19.17
C GLY A 85 -9.45 5.94 -17.95
N PRO A 86 -10.01 6.26 -16.77
CA PRO A 86 -9.75 5.52 -15.55
C PRO A 86 -10.19 4.06 -15.64
N ARG A 87 -9.33 3.13 -15.22
CA ARG A 87 -9.64 1.70 -15.16
C ARG A 87 -10.01 1.27 -13.74
N PRO A 88 -11.17 0.65 -13.51
CA PRO A 88 -11.50 0.06 -12.21
C PRO A 88 -10.45 -0.98 -11.77
N LEU A 89 -10.13 -0.99 -10.48
CA LEU A 89 -9.20 -1.96 -9.89
C LEU A 89 -9.87 -3.19 -9.29
N GLY A 90 -11.21 -3.25 -9.28
CA GLY A 90 -11.95 -4.33 -8.62
C GLY A 90 -11.95 -4.26 -7.10
N VAL A 91 -11.58 -3.10 -6.53
CA VAL A 91 -11.53 -2.84 -5.09
C VAL A 91 -12.38 -1.61 -4.81
N GLY A 92 -13.63 -1.81 -4.36
CA GLY A 92 -14.62 -0.75 -4.25
C GLY A 92 -14.70 0.10 -5.54
N LYS A 93 -14.60 1.42 -5.38
CA LYS A 93 -14.53 2.38 -6.50
C LYS A 93 -13.10 2.86 -6.81
N ALA A 94 -12.08 2.15 -6.33
CA ALA A 94 -10.69 2.48 -6.62
C ALA A 94 -10.36 2.25 -8.10
N GLN A 95 -9.54 3.15 -8.64
CA GLN A 95 -9.25 3.19 -10.07
C GLN A 95 -7.77 3.48 -10.32
N LEU A 96 -7.24 2.90 -11.38
CA LEU A 96 -5.99 3.31 -12.03
C LEU A 96 -6.30 4.45 -13.00
N TRP A 97 -5.54 5.54 -12.93
CA TRP A 97 -5.77 6.73 -13.73
C TRP A 97 -4.55 7.03 -14.60
N PRO A 98 -4.66 7.00 -15.94
CA PRO A 98 -3.62 7.55 -16.80
C PRO A 98 -3.60 9.08 -16.66
N LEU A 99 -2.41 9.68 -16.62
CA LEU A 99 -2.24 11.13 -16.62
C LEU A 99 -1.69 11.59 -17.98
N PRO A 100 -2.00 12.83 -18.42
CA PRO A 100 -1.44 13.36 -19.66
C PRO A 100 0.08 13.32 -19.62
N ASN A 101 0.72 12.78 -20.66
CA ASN A 101 2.17 12.68 -20.73
C ASN A 101 2.65 13.12 -22.10
N PHE A 102 3.24 14.31 -22.17
CA PHE A 102 3.75 14.89 -23.40
C PHE A 102 5.26 14.76 -23.43
N LYS A 103 5.80 14.17 -24.50
CA LYS A 103 7.23 13.92 -24.67
C LYS A 103 7.74 14.62 -25.93
N ASP A 104 8.85 15.32 -25.81
CA ASP A 104 9.60 15.90 -26.93
C ASP A 104 11.12 15.80 -26.69
N LEU A 105 11.93 16.38 -27.58
CA LEU A 105 13.39 16.32 -27.48
C LEU A 105 13.98 16.95 -26.19
N ARG A 106 13.20 17.77 -25.48
CA ARG A 106 13.60 18.44 -24.23
C ARG A 106 13.28 17.60 -23.00
N GLY A 107 12.49 16.54 -23.14
CA GLY A 107 12.07 15.67 -22.04
C GLY A 107 10.58 15.37 -22.05
N ALA A 108 10.03 15.15 -20.86
CA ALA A 108 8.63 14.81 -20.65
C ALA A 108 7.96 15.77 -19.66
N ILE A 109 6.68 16.04 -19.86
CA ILE A 109 5.85 16.83 -18.95
C ILE A 109 4.51 16.15 -18.70
N VAL A 110 4.11 16.07 -17.43
CA VAL A 110 2.80 15.61 -16.98
C VAL A 110 2.04 16.80 -16.36
N PRO A 111 1.20 17.50 -17.14
CA PRO A 111 0.34 18.54 -16.58
C PRO A 111 -0.87 17.91 -15.89
N VAL A 112 -1.17 18.39 -14.68
CA VAL A 112 -2.36 18.00 -13.92
C VAL A 112 -3.22 19.24 -13.67
N GLU A 113 -4.33 19.35 -14.40
CA GLU A 113 -5.35 20.38 -14.21
C GLU A 113 -6.39 19.89 -13.18
N PHE A 114 -6.50 20.59 -12.06
CA PHE A 114 -7.51 20.28 -11.04
C PHE A 114 -8.92 20.53 -11.56
N GLY A 115 -9.83 19.58 -11.31
CA GLY A 115 -11.17 19.59 -11.88
C GLY A 115 -11.28 18.95 -13.27
N ARG A 116 -10.16 18.50 -13.86
CA ARG A 116 -10.14 17.79 -15.15
C ARG A 116 -9.38 16.47 -15.11
N ASN A 117 -8.14 16.46 -14.63
CA ASN A 117 -7.29 15.27 -14.69
C ASN A 117 -7.37 14.39 -13.43
N LEU A 118 -7.91 14.92 -12.33
CA LEU A 118 -8.14 14.20 -11.10
C LEU A 118 -9.65 14.03 -10.85
N PRO A 119 -10.08 12.97 -10.16
CA PRO A 119 -11.50 12.72 -9.84
C PRO A 119 -12.10 13.69 -8.82
N PHE A 120 -11.29 14.59 -8.27
CA PHE A 120 -11.69 15.63 -7.33
C PHE A 120 -10.72 16.82 -7.41
N VAL A 121 -11.13 17.97 -6.88
CA VAL A 121 -10.23 19.12 -6.69
C VAL A 121 -9.53 18.97 -5.33
N PRO A 122 -8.20 18.81 -5.28
CA PRO A 122 -7.51 18.63 -4.01
C PRO A 122 -7.50 19.92 -3.19
N GLN A 123 -7.66 19.77 -1.88
CA GLN A 123 -7.47 20.85 -0.89
C GLN A 123 -6.12 20.73 -0.18
N ARG A 124 -5.44 19.61 -0.35
CA ARG A 124 -4.14 19.34 0.28
C ARG A 124 -3.28 18.45 -0.62
N GLN A 125 -2.00 18.76 -0.66
CA GLN A 125 -0.97 17.91 -1.25
C GLN A 125 0.11 17.66 -0.21
N PHE A 126 0.65 16.45 -0.18
CA PHE A 126 1.84 16.14 0.61
C PHE A 126 2.71 15.12 -0.11
N PHE A 127 3.95 15.02 0.34
CA PHE A 127 4.95 14.12 -0.23
C PHE A 127 5.47 13.16 0.83
N VAL A 128 5.74 11.93 0.42
CA VAL A 128 6.42 10.93 1.22
C VAL A 128 7.72 10.55 0.50
N PHE A 129 8.84 10.72 1.17
CA PHE A 129 10.18 10.47 0.64
C PHE A 129 11.13 10.00 1.75
N GLY A 130 12.27 9.42 1.38
CA GLY A 130 13.27 8.95 2.35
C GLY A 130 12.77 7.79 3.23
N VAL A 131 11.88 6.96 2.70
CA VAL A 131 11.34 5.79 3.40
C VAL A 131 12.34 4.64 3.27
N PRO A 132 12.86 4.07 4.38
CA PRO A 132 13.71 2.88 4.30
C PRO A 132 12.98 1.69 3.68
N ASP A 133 13.72 0.84 2.97
CA ASP A 133 13.21 -0.32 2.22
C ASP A 133 12.36 -1.30 3.06
N ASN A 134 12.68 -1.40 4.35
CA ASN A 134 12.01 -2.26 5.33
C ASN A 134 10.82 -1.62 6.03
N LYS A 135 10.41 -0.40 5.65
CA LYS A 135 9.30 0.30 6.28
C LYS A 135 8.02 0.20 5.45
N VAL A 136 6.93 0.02 6.19
CA VAL A 136 5.57 0.15 5.71
C VAL A 136 5.05 1.52 6.08
N ARG A 137 4.23 2.09 5.20
CA ARG A 137 3.50 3.35 5.38
C ARG A 137 2.03 3.09 5.04
N GLY A 138 1.16 4.00 5.47
CA GLY A 138 -0.28 3.84 5.28
C GLY A 138 -0.89 3.11 6.47
N GLU A 139 -1.46 1.93 6.21
CA GLU A 139 -2.14 1.08 7.21
C GLU A 139 -3.34 1.80 7.83
N HIS A 140 -4.16 2.41 6.96
CA HIS A 140 -5.40 3.04 7.37
C HIS A 140 -6.36 3.17 6.18
N ALA A 141 -7.62 3.44 6.52
CA ALA A 141 -8.61 3.99 5.61
C ALA A 141 -9.04 5.39 6.06
N HIS A 142 -9.70 6.13 5.17
CA HIS A 142 -10.33 7.42 5.46
C HIS A 142 -11.86 7.30 5.41
N ARG A 143 -12.58 8.00 6.29
CA ARG A 143 -14.05 8.02 6.28
C ARG A 143 -14.60 8.85 5.13
N GLU A 144 -14.04 10.04 4.89
CA GLU A 144 -14.51 10.98 3.87
C GLU A 144 -13.43 11.44 2.87
N CYS A 145 -12.15 11.35 3.26
CA CYS A 145 -11.07 11.87 2.42
C CYS A 145 -10.78 10.97 1.21
N HIS A 146 -11.05 11.49 0.01
CA HIS A 146 -10.52 10.96 -1.26
C HIS A 146 -9.02 11.26 -1.39
N GLN A 147 -8.26 10.31 -1.93
CA GLN A 147 -6.83 10.44 -2.20
C GLN A 147 -6.50 10.06 -3.65
N PHE A 148 -5.45 10.65 -4.18
CA PHE A 148 -4.85 10.28 -5.45
C PHE A 148 -3.33 10.16 -5.28
N LEU A 149 -2.79 8.98 -5.53
CA LEU A 149 -1.39 8.63 -5.26
C LEU A 149 -0.63 8.50 -6.58
N VAL A 150 0.54 9.13 -6.69
CA VAL A 150 1.44 9.06 -7.86
C VAL A 150 2.90 8.96 -7.42
N ALA A 151 3.66 8.04 -8.02
CA ALA A 151 5.11 8.00 -7.84
C ALA A 151 5.74 9.07 -8.76
N LEU A 152 6.18 10.18 -8.16
CA LEU A 152 6.83 11.28 -8.89
C LEU A 152 8.28 10.93 -9.25
N HIS A 153 8.92 10.10 -8.42
CA HIS A 153 10.20 9.47 -8.69
C HIS A 153 10.30 8.15 -7.90
N GLY A 154 11.24 7.28 -8.28
CA GLY A 154 11.41 5.93 -7.74
C GLY A 154 10.19 5.04 -7.95
N SER A 155 10.04 4.05 -7.09
CA SER A 155 8.90 3.14 -7.11
C SER A 155 8.47 2.69 -5.71
N LEU A 156 7.21 2.29 -5.59
CA LEU A 156 6.66 1.59 -4.41
C LEU A 156 5.54 0.65 -4.83
N ASN A 157 5.16 -0.25 -3.91
CA ASN A 157 3.95 -1.06 -4.04
C ASN A 157 2.84 -0.43 -3.19
N LEU A 158 1.66 -0.29 -3.79
CA LEU A 158 0.42 0.17 -3.16
C LEU A 158 -0.57 -0.99 -3.10
N VAL A 159 -0.90 -1.44 -1.89
CA VAL A 159 -1.95 -2.41 -1.62
C VAL A 159 -3.22 -1.66 -1.23
N LEU A 160 -4.34 -2.12 -1.77
CA LEU A 160 -5.67 -1.56 -1.57
C LEU A 160 -6.63 -2.68 -1.17
N THR A 161 -7.54 -2.44 -0.25
CA THR A 161 -8.67 -3.34 0.01
C THR A 161 -9.93 -2.58 0.42
N ASP A 162 -11.09 -3.09 0.00
CA ASP A 162 -12.42 -2.66 0.45
C ASP A 162 -12.95 -3.54 1.61
N GLY A 163 -12.11 -4.45 2.12
CA GLY A 163 -12.43 -5.41 3.18
C GLY A 163 -12.84 -6.80 2.67
N GLU A 164 -13.15 -6.93 1.37
CA GLU A 164 -13.49 -8.19 0.70
C GLU A 164 -12.55 -8.48 -0.47
N ASN A 165 -12.41 -7.51 -1.37
CA ASN A 165 -11.52 -7.53 -2.52
C ASN A 165 -10.27 -6.72 -2.23
N SER A 166 -9.24 -6.97 -3.01
CA SER A 166 -7.95 -6.31 -2.86
C SER A 166 -7.17 -6.33 -4.16
N ALA A 167 -6.24 -5.39 -4.28
CA ALA A 167 -5.34 -5.26 -5.40
C ALA A 167 -4.02 -4.71 -4.92
N GLU A 168 -2.94 -5.08 -5.60
CA GLU A 168 -1.61 -4.52 -5.39
C GLU A 168 -1.10 -3.94 -6.71
N ILE A 169 -0.78 -2.65 -6.70
CA ILE A 169 -0.31 -1.89 -7.87
C ILE A 169 1.09 -1.37 -7.59
N ARG A 170 2.02 -1.58 -8.52
CA ARG A 170 3.33 -0.91 -8.45
C ARG A 170 3.18 0.48 -9.03
N LEU A 171 3.55 1.51 -8.27
CA LEU A 171 3.67 2.88 -8.74
C LEU A 171 5.15 3.15 -9.02
N SER A 172 5.49 3.47 -10.26
CA SER A 172 6.90 3.62 -10.70
C SER A 172 7.13 4.76 -11.68
N ARG A 173 6.07 5.45 -12.12
CA ARG A 173 6.16 6.51 -13.12
C ARG A 173 5.15 7.63 -12.81
N PRO A 174 5.45 8.87 -13.21
CA PRO A 174 4.59 10.01 -12.92
C PRO A 174 3.40 10.17 -13.87
N ASP A 175 3.31 9.36 -14.94
CA ASP A 175 2.26 9.43 -15.96
C ASP A 175 1.02 8.58 -15.64
N TYR A 176 0.92 8.09 -14.41
CA TYR A 176 -0.31 7.53 -13.87
C TYR A 176 -0.35 7.62 -12.35
N GLY A 177 -1.54 7.42 -11.81
CA GLY A 177 -1.72 7.28 -10.38
C GLY A 177 -2.88 6.36 -10.05
N VAL A 178 -3.10 6.20 -8.75
CA VAL A 178 -4.23 5.44 -8.22
C VAL A 178 -5.13 6.39 -7.46
N TYR A 179 -6.40 6.39 -7.85
CA TYR A 179 -7.46 7.04 -7.11
C TYR A 179 -7.99 6.09 -6.02
N MET A 180 -7.97 6.57 -4.79
CA MET A 180 -8.55 5.93 -3.62
C MET A 180 -9.73 6.77 -3.13
N PRO A 181 -10.98 6.33 -3.36
CA PRO A 181 -12.13 6.91 -2.68
C PRO A 181 -12.08 6.64 -1.16
N PRO A 182 -12.96 7.26 -0.38
CA PRO A 182 -13.11 6.94 1.04
C PRO A 182 -13.49 5.47 1.23
N MET A 183 -13.25 4.96 2.44
CA MET A 183 -13.46 3.56 2.81
C MET A 183 -12.65 2.56 1.97
N ILE A 184 -11.46 2.96 1.52
CA ILE A 184 -10.44 2.05 0.99
C ILE A 184 -9.26 2.04 1.96
N TRP A 185 -8.86 0.86 2.41
CA TRP A 185 -7.65 0.69 3.22
C TRP A 185 -6.43 0.63 2.32
N GLY A 186 -5.44 1.49 2.58
CA GLY A 186 -4.22 1.61 1.79
C GLY A 186 -2.96 1.27 2.57
N ILE A 187 -2.08 0.50 1.93
CA ILE A 187 -0.73 0.21 2.45
C ILE A 187 0.29 0.52 1.37
N GLN A 188 1.35 1.23 1.73
CA GLN A 188 2.48 1.54 0.86
C GLN A 188 3.73 0.88 1.42
N TYR A 189 4.43 0.09 0.61
CA TYR A 189 5.66 -0.58 1.02
C TYR A 189 6.59 -0.83 -0.17
N ASN A 190 7.74 -1.45 0.06
CA ASN A 190 8.73 -1.76 -0.98
C ASN A 190 9.17 -0.52 -1.75
N PHE A 191 9.47 0.56 -1.02
CA PHE A 191 9.97 1.81 -1.59
C PHE A 191 11.40 1.60 -2.13
N SER A 192 11.68 2.04 -3.35
CA SER A 192 13.07 2.28 -3.76
C SER A 192 13.65 3.52 -3.05
N PRO A 193 14.97 3.60 -2.86
CA PRO A 193 15.60 4.67 -2.05
C PRO A 193 15.29 6.10 -2.54
N GLU A 194 15.13 6.28 -3.85
CA GLU A 194 14.85 7.54 -4.52
C GLU A 194 13.36 7.90 -4.61
N THR A 195 12.48 7.10 -3.98
CA THR A 195 11.04 7.27 -4.11
C THR A 195 10.55 8.59 -3.54
N VAL A 196 9.77 9.29 -4.37
CA VAL A 196 8.95 10.44 -3.98
C VAL A 196 7.50 10.13 -4.35
N LEU A 197 6.70 9.79 -3.36
CA LEU A 197 5.26 9.60 -3.51
C LEU A 197 4.55 10.94 -3.31
N GLY A 198 3.87 11.42 -4.35
CA GLY A 198 2.95 12.55 -4.28
C GLY A 198 1.54 12.07 -3.95
N VAL A 199 0.90 12.70 -2.97
CA VAL A 199 -0.49 12.40 -2.58
C VAL A 199 -1.30 13.68 -2.63
N TYR A 200 -2.36 13.65 -3.43
CA TYR A 200 -3.40 14.68 -3.47
C TYR A 200 -4.58 14.22 -2.63
N ALA A 201 -5.09 15.09 -1.77
CA ALA A 201 -6.19 14.80 -0.85
C ALA A 201 -7.30 15.83 -1.02
N SER A 202 -8.55 15.35 -1.06
CA SER A 202 -9.75 16.19 -1.20
C SER A 202 -10.03 17.06 0.03
N HIS A 203 -9.51 16.70 1.20
CA HIS A 203 -9.74 17.38 2.46
C HIS A 203 -8.44 17.89 3.12
N PRO A 204 -8.52 18.95 3.95
CA PRO A 204 -7.46 19.30 4.90
C PRO A 204 -7.09 18.13 5.82
N TYR A 205 -6.02 18.30 6.61
CA TYR A 205 -5.65 17.25 7.57
C TYR A 205 -6.64 17.23 8.73
N ASP A 206 -7.22 16.05 8.96
CA ASP A 206 -7.95 15.72 10.18
C ASP A 206 -7.51 14.33 10.64
N GLY A 207 -7.04 14.23 11.88
CA GLY A 207 -6.62 12.97 12.49
C GLY A 207 -7.77 12.05 12.87
N ALA A 208 -8.97 12.60 13.12
CA ALA A 208 -10.16 11.84 13.51
C ALA A 208 -10.79 11.06 12.34
N GLU A 209 -10.48 11.48 11.11
CA GLU A 209 -10.92 10.83 9.87
C GLU A 209 -10.24 9.48 9.59
N TYR A 210 -9.16 9.15 10.32
CA TYR A 210 -8.39 7.93 10.09
C TYR A 210 -9.02 6.74 10.80
N ILE A 211 -9.27 5.67 10.03
CA ILE A 211 -9.55 4.34 10.58
C ILE A 211 -8.22 3.57 10.59
N ARG A 212 -7.65 3.36 11.78
CA ARG A 212 -6.31 2.75 11.96
C ARG A 212 -6.34 1.28 12.38
N GLU A 213 -7.51 0.80 12.78
CA GLU A 213 -7.73 -0.60 13.14
C GLU A 213 -8.40 -1.33 11.99
N PHE A 214 -7.73 -2.34 11.43
CA PHE A 214 -8.24 -3.06 10.25
C PHE A 214 -9.58 -3.76 10.53
N GLU A 215 -9.77 -4.26 11.75
CA GLU A 215 -11.03 -4.91 12.12
C GLU A 215 -12.19 -3.91 12.23
N GLU A 216 -11.95 -2.69 12.73
CA GLU A 216 -12.93 -1.61 12.70
C GLU A 216 -13.31 -1.27 11.25
N PHE A 217 -12.30 -1.15 10.38
CA PHE A 217 -12.50 -0.92 8.95
C PHE A 217 -13.41 -1.99 8.32
N ARG A 218 -13.13 -3.29 8.54
CA ARG A 218 -13.95 -4.37 8.00
C ARG A 218 -15.39 -4.36 8.52
N GLN A 219 -15.59 -3.97 9.78
CA GLN A 219 -16.94 -3.86 10.34
C GLN A 219 -17.73 -2.72 9.70
N LEU A 220 -17.07 -1.60 9.39
CA LEU A 220 -17.68 -0.45 8.75
C LEU A 220 -18.02 -0.72 7.27
N THR A 221 -17.16 -1.43 6.53
CA THR A 221 -17.43 -1.74 5.12
C THR A 221 -18.59 -2.71 4.96
N ARG A 222 -18.68 -3.74 5.81
CA ARG A 222 -19.80 -4.70 5.82
C ARG A 222 -21.17 -4.10 6.14
N LYS A 223 -21.23 -2.98 6.87
CA LYS A 223 -22.49 -2.28 7.18
C LYS A 223 -23.00 -1.42 6.02
N THR A 224 -22.15 -1.16 5.03
CA THR A 224 -22.41 -0.21 3.94
C THR A 224 -22.75 -0.92 2.62
N SER A 225 -22.50 -2.24 2.54
CA SER A 225 -22.88 -3.13 1.43
C SER A 225 -24.30 -3.67 1.59
#